data_AF-A0A8T2A0Y4-F1
#
_entry.id   AF-A0A8T2A0Y4-F1
#
_cell.length_a   1.000
_cell.length_b   1.000
_cell.length_c   1.000
_cell.angle_alpha   90.00
_cell.angle_beta   90.00
_cell.angle_gamma   90.00
#
_symmetry.space_group_name_H-M   'P 1'
#
loop_
_entity.id
_entity.type
_entity.pdbx_description
1 polymer ?
#
loop_
_entity_poly.entity_id
_entity_poly.type
_entity_poly.pdbx_seq_one_letter_code
_entity_poly.pdbx_strand_id
1 'polypeptide(L)'
;MASKQLSREELDEKAKQGETVVQGGTGGHSLEAQEHLAEGRSKGGETRKEQLGHEGYQEMGHKGGETRKEQLGHEGYQEMGHKGGETRKEQLGHEGYQEMGHKGGEARKEQLGHEGYQEMGHKGGEARKEQLGHEGYQEMGHKGGEARKEQLGHEGYQEMGRKGGLSTMEKSGGERTEEEGIEIDESKFTNK
;
A
#
# COMPACT_ATOMS: atom_id res chain seq x y z
N MET A 1 -5.86 23.83 7.90
CA MET A 1 -4.92 24.91 8.28
C MET A 1 -4.21 25.36 7.00
N ALA A 2 -4.30 26.64 6.64
CA ALA A 2 -3.61 27.16 5.45
C ALA A 2 -2.10 27.17 5.73
N SER A 3 -1.31 26.39 5.00
CA SER A 3 0.15 26.49 5.07
C SER A 3 0.52 27.92 4.73
N LYS A 4 1.24 28.61 5.62
CA LYS A 4 1.87 29.88 5.28
C LYS A 4 2.79 29.61 4.08
N GLN A 5 2.38 30.05 2.89
CA GLN A 5 3.29 30.07 1.75
C GLN A 5 4.42 31.00 2.14
N LEU A 6 5.63 30.45 2.30
CA LEU A 6 6.84 31.22 2.52
C LEU A 6 6.99 32.20 1.35
N SER A 7 7.43 33.41 1.65
CA SER A 7 7.68 34.38 0.59
C SER A 7 8.79 33.86 -0.32
N ARG A 8 8.77 34.29 -1.58
CA ARG A 8 9.81 33.92 -2.55
C ARG A 8 11.22 34.29 -2.04
N GLU A 9 11.32 35.41 -1.32
CA GLU A 9 12.55 35.90 -0.70
C GLU A 9 13.02 34.98 0.43
N GLU A 10 12.11 34.50 1.28
CA GLU A 10 12.45 33.55 2.35
C GLU A 10 12.94 32.20 1.79
N LEU A 11 12.33 31.72 0.71
CA LEU A 11 12.78 30.51 0.02
C LEU A 11 14.15 30.71 -0.64
N ASP A 12 14.41 31.88 -1.18
CA ASP A 12 15.70 32.22 -1.78
C ASP A 12 16.81 32.30 -0.74
N GLU A 13 16.57 32.92 0.42
CA GLU A 13 17.52 32.94 1.54
C GLU A 13 17.84 31.54 2.06
N LYS A 14 16.85 30.66 2.17
CA LYS A 14 17.07 29.25 2.51
C LYS A 14 17.90 28.52 1.46
N ALA A 15 17.61 28.74 0.18
CA ALA A 15 18.40 28.17 -0.91
C ALA A 15 19.86 28.67 -0.88
N LYS A 16 20.11 29.94 -0.55
CA LYS A 16 21.46 30.50 -0.36
C LYS A 16 22.23 29.81 0.77
N GLN A 17 21.53 29.44 1.84
CA GLN A 17 22.08 28.64 2.95
C GLN A 17 22.33 27.17 2.57
N GLY A 18 21.96 26.76 1.35
CA GLY A 18 22.16 25.41 0.83
C GLY A 18 21.00 24.46 1.09
N GLU A 19 19.88 24.95 1.64
CA GLU A 19 18.68 24.14 1.84
C GLU A 19 18.01 23.82 0.49
N THR A 20 17.44 22.62 0.35
CA THR A 20 16.63 22.27 -0.81
C THR A 20 15.17 22.66 -0.55
N VAL A 21 14.71 23.69 -1.25
CA VAL A 21 13.37 24.25 -1.14
C VAL A 21 12.46 23.85 -2.31
N VAL A 22 13.03 23.35 -3.41
CA VAL A 22 12.30 22.76 -4.54
C VAL A 22 12.60 21.26 -4.62
N GLN A 23 11.55 20.44 -4.61
CA GLN A 23 11.70 18.99 -4.80
C GLN A 23 12.33 18.69 -6.16
N GLY A 24 13.40 17.89 -6.15
CA GLY A 24 14.16 17.61 -7.38
C GLY A 24 15.08 18.76 -7.81
N GLY A 25 15.19 19.85 -7.04
CA GLY A 25 16.05 21.00 -7.31
C GLY A 25 17.39 21.01 -6.58
N THR A 26 17.81 19.88 -6.00
CA THR A 26 19.03 19.80 -5.16
C THR A 26 20.29 20.25 -5.91
N GLY A 27 21.06 21.16 -5.31
CA GLY A 27 22.37 21.63 -5.81
C GLY A 27 22.45 23.10 -6.26
N GLY A 28 21.37 23.89 -6.15
CA GLY A 28 21.36 25.33 -6.47
C GLY A 28 21.30 26.25 -5.24
N HIS A 29 21.94 27.43 -5.31
CA HIS A 29 22.01 28.44 -4.23
C HIS A 29 20.96 29.56 -4.34
N SER A 30 19.95 29.39 -5.19
CA SER A 30 18.81 30.30 -5.29
C SER A 30 17.56 29.49 -5.58
N LEU A 31 16.38 30.04 -5.26
CA LEU A 31 15.12 29.38 -5.57
C LEU A 31 15.03 29.08 -7.07
N GLU A 32 15.35 30.08 -7.90
CA GLU A 32 15.32 29.97 -9.36
C GLU A 32 16.28 28.88 -9.89
N ALA A 33 17.49 28.76 -9.32
CA ALA A 33 18.41 27.71 -9.72
C ALA A 33 17.86 26.31 -9.38
N GLN A 34 17.21 26.16 -8.22
CA GLN A 34 16.59 24.89 -7.84
C GLN A 34 15.37 24.57 -8.71
N GLU A 35 14.56 25.57 -9.08
CA GLU A 35 13.44 25.44 -10.02
C GLU A 35 13.93 24.93 -11.38
N HIS A 36 14.96 25.56 -11.96
CA HIS A 36 15.53 25.14 -13.23
C HIS A 36 16.15 23.75 -13.19
N LEU A 37 16.78 23.37 -12.08
CA LEU A 37 17.33 22.02 -11.90
C LEU A 37 16.22 20.96 -11.84
N ALA A 38 15.15 21.24 -11.09
CA ALA A 38 14.00 20.36 -11.00
C ALA A 38 13.32 20.19 -12.36
N GLU A 39 13.09 21.30 -13.07
CA GLU A 39 12.51 21.31 -14.41
C GLU A 39 13.39 20.55 -15.41
N GLY A 40 14.71 20.80 -15.41
CA GLY A 40 15.66 20.13 -16.29
C GLY A 40 15.71 18.62 -16.06
N ARG A 41 15.68 18.17 -14.81
CA ARG A 41 15.62 16.74 -14.46
C ARG A 41 14.31 16.10 -14.91
N SER A 42 13.18 16.78 -14.71
CA SER A 42 11.88 16.29 -15.18
C SER A 42 11.85 16.13 -16.69
N LYS A 43 12.25 17.17 -17.43
CA LYS A 43 12.34 17.13 -18.90
C LYS A 43 13.30 16.04 -19.39
N GLY A 44 14.46 15.91 -18.76
CA GLY A 44 15.41 14.85 -19.08
C GLY A 44 14.83 13.44 -18.89
N GLY A 45 14.03 13.23 -17.84
CA GLY A 45 13.30 11.99 -17.60
C GLY A 45 12.25 11.71 -18.68
N GLU A 46 11.46 12.72 -19.07
CA GLU A 46 10.47 12.60 -20.15
C GLU A 46 11.12 12.29 -21.50
N THR A 47 12.18 13.00 -21.86
CA THR A 47 12.96 12.72 -23.08
C THR A 47 13.51 11.29 -23.06
N ARG A 48 14.03 10.82 -21.92
CA ARG A 48 14.52 9.44 -21.79
C ARG A 48 13.39 8.43 -21.96
N LYS A 49 12.20 8.71 -21.42
CA LYS A 49 11.01 7.86 -21.57
C LYS A 49 10.53 7.80 -23.02
N GLU A 50 10.57 8.92 -23.74
CA GLU A 50 10.23 8.97 -25.17
C GLU A 50 11.23 8.15 -26.00
N GLN A 51 12.53 8.31 -25.75
CA GLN A 51 13.59 7.59 -26.47
C GLN A 51 13.57 6.08 -26.27
N LEU A 52 13.25 5.61 -25.06
CA LEU A 52 13.28 4.19 -24.70
C LEU A 52 11.92 3.50 -24.84
N GLY A 53 10.85 4.27 -24.99
CA GLY A 53 9.49 3.79 -24.84
C GLY A 53 9.16 3.40 -23.39
N HIS A 54 7.91 3.00 -23.18
CA HIS A 54 7.40 2.66 -21.85
C HIS A 54 8.17 1.49 -21.21
N GLU A 55 8.33 0.40 -21.96
CA GLU A 55 8.98 -0.83 -21.48
C GLU A 55 10.46 -0.61 -21.18
N GLY A 56 11.20 0.05 -22.08
CA GLY A 56 12.62 0.33 -21.86
C GLY A 56 12.87 1.27 -20.67
N TYR A 57 11.97 2.24 -20.45
CA TYR A 57 12.04 3.12 -19.29
C TYR A 57 11.74 2.37 -17.98
N GLN A 58 10.74 1.49 -17.98
CA GLN A 58 10.44 0.62 -16.83
C GLN A 58 11.59 -0.34 -16.52
N GLU A 59 12.16 -0.99 -17.54
CA GLU A 59 13.29 -1.89 -17.38
C GLU A 59 14.50 -1.16 -16.79
N MET A 60 14.76 0.07 -17.22
CA MET A 60 15.81 0.90 -16.66
C MET A 60 15.60 1.19 -15.16
N GLY A 61 14.39 1.55 -14.77
CA GLY A 61 14.04 1.76 -13.36
C GLY A 61 14.22 0.48 -12.54
N HIS A 62 13.75 -0.66 -13.07
CA HIS A 62 13.90 -1.97 -12.43
C HIS A 62 15.37 -2.34 -12.25
N LYS A 63 16.19 -2.23 -13.30
CA LYS A 63 17.63 -2.51 -13.24
C LYS A 63 18.35 -1.60 -12.25
N GLY A 64 17.98 -0.32 -12.18
CA GLY A 64 18.51 0.61 -11.19
C GLY A 64 18.19 0.18 -9.76
N GLY A 65 16.95 -0.27 -9.51
CA GLY A 65 16.53 -0.84 -8.23
C GLY A 65 17.29 -2.10 -7.86
N GLU A 66 17.43 -3.06 -8.79
CA GLU A 66 18.17 -4.31 -8.56
C GLU A 66 19.65 -4.05 -8.30
N THR A 67 20.29 -3.15 -9.07
CA THR A 67 21.68 -2.74 -8.83
C THR A 67 21.83 -2.14 -7.42
N ARG A 68 20.87 -1.30 -7.00
CA ARG A 68 20.91 -0.69 -5.66
C ARG A 68 20.71 -1.72 -4.55
N LYS A 69 19.84 -2.71 -4.77
CA LYS A 69 19.60 -3.83 -3.85
C LYS A 69 20.84 -4.71 -3.71
N GLU A 70 21.57 -4.95 -4.80
CA GLU A 70 22.85 -5.67 -4.76
C GLU A 70 23.90 -4.89 -3.96
N GLN A 71 24.02 -3.58 -4.18
CA GLN A 71 24.97 -2.72 -3.47
C GLN A 71 24.72 -2.63 -1.96
N LEU A 72 23.44 -2.57 -1.55
CA LEU A 72 23.06 -2.40 -0.15
C LEU A 72 22.81 -3.73 0.59
N GLY A 73 22.66 -4.82 -0.14
CA GLY A 73 22.14 -6.07 0.39
C GLY A 73 20.65 -5.99 0.74
N HIS A 74 20.11 -7.12 1.20
CA HIS A 74 18.69 -7.26 1.51
C HIS A 74 18.24 -6.29 2.62
N GLU A 75 18.98 -6.26 3.74
CA GLU A 75 18.65 -5.44 4.90
C GLU A 75 18.73 -3.94 4.58
N GLY A 76 19.80 -3.50 3.92
CA GLY A 76 19.96 -2.09 3.55
C GLY A 76 18.91 -1.61 2.55
N TYR A 77 18.48 -2.47 1.62
CA TYR A 77 17.41 -2.14 0.68
C TYR A 77 16.04 -2.06 1.38
N GLN A 78 15.77 -2.97 2.33
CA GLN A 78 14.56 -2.92 3.15
C GLN A 78 14.53 -1.68 4.04
N GLU A 79 15.63 -1.34 4.68
CA GLU A 79 15.76 -0.13 5.51
C GLU A 79 15.49 1.14 4.68
N MET A 80 16.01 1.20 3.45
CA MET A 80 15.73 2.30 2.52
C MET A 80 14.24 2.41 2.20
N GLY A 81 13.58 1.29 1.89
CA GLY A 81 12.14 1.26 1.64
C GLY A 81 11.33 1.70 2.86
N HIS A 82 11.71 1.23 4.05
CA HIS A 82 11.09 1.61 5.31
C HIS A 82 11.22 3.11 5.58
N LYS A 83 12.44 3.66 5.51
CA LYS A 83 12.69 5.09 5.70
C LYS A 83 11.93 5.96 4.69
N GLY A 84 11.84 5.54 3.44
CA GLY A 84 11.03 6.21 2.43
C GLY A 84 9.55 6.24 2.81
N GLY A 85 9.03 5.10 3.28
CA GLY A 85 7.66 4.99 3.79
C GLY A 85 7.39 5.87 5.02
N GLU A 86 8.30 5.88 5.99
CA GLU A 86 8.20 6.71 7.19
C GLU A 86 8.24 8.20 6.86
N THR A 87 9.18 8.62 6.02
CA THR A 87 9.28 10.01 5.55
C THR A 87 7.97 10.44 4.87
N ARG A 88 7.40 9.56 4.04
CA ARG A 88 6.14 9.84 3.35
C ARG A 88 4.96 9.94 4.32
N LYS A 89 4.93 9.08 5.34
CA LYS A 89 3.93 9.11 6.40
C LYS A 89 4.03 10.39 7.24
N GLU A 90 5.23 10.86 7.52
CA GLU A 90 5.45 12.14 8.21
C GLU A 90 4.96 13.33 7.36
N GLN A 91 5.27 13.36 6.06
CA GLN A 91 4.85 14.43 5.14
C GLN A 91 3.32 14.51 4.98
N LEU A 92 2.64 13.37 4.92
CA LEU A 92 1.20 13.30 4.66
C LEU A 92 0.35 13.25 5.94
N GLY A 93 0.95 12.92 7.08
CA GLY A 93 0.23 12.56 8.29
C GLY A 93 -0.47 11.19 8.19
N HIS A 94 -1.10 10.78 9.29
CA HIS A 94 -1.75 9.48 9.41
C HIS A 94 -2.88 9.29 8.38
N GLU A 95 -3.79 10.25 8.29
CA GLU A 95 -4.96 10.21 7.40
C GLU A 95 -4.52 10.20 5.92
N GLY A 96 -3.59 11.08 5.53
CA GLY A 96 -3.10 11.14 4.15
C GLY A 96 -2.34 9.88 3.73
N TYR A 97 -1.60 9.24 4.65
CA TYR A 97 -0.93 7.97 4.37
C TYR A 97 -1.92 6.80 4.25
N GLN A 98 -2.96 6.77 5.10
CA GLN A 98 -4.05 5.79 4.99
C GLN A 98 -4.82 5.94 3.68
N GLU A 99 -5.16 7.17 3.30
CA GLU A 99 -5.86 7.47 2.05
C GLU A 99 -5.02 7.03 0.84
N MET A 100 -3.70 7.24 0.86
CA MET A 100 -2.80 6.74 -0.18
C MET A 100 -2.82 5.21 -0.29
N GLY A 101 -2.78 4.50 0.84
CA GLY A 101 -2.89 3.05 0.87
C GLY A 101 -4.24 2.57 0.33
N HIS A 102 -5.33 3.23 0.73
CA HIS A 102 -6.68 2.92 0.24
C HIS A 102 -6.79 3.09 -1.27
N LYS A 103 -6.38 4.26 -1.79
CA LYS A 103 -6.40 4.54 -3.24
C LYS A 103 -5.54 3.56 -4.03
N GLY A 104 -4.37 3.18 -3.50
CA GLY A 104 -3.53 2.15 -4.11
C GLY A 104 -4.23 0.79 -4.18
N GLY A 105 -4.93 0.41 -3.11
CA GLY A 105 -5.73 -0.81 -3.06
C GLY A 105 -6.92 -0.78 -4.01
N GLU A 106 -7.66 0.33 -4.08
CA GLU A 106 -8.79 0.49 -5.01
C GLU A 106 -8.35 0.44 -6.46
N ALA A 107 -7.28 1.17 -6.82
CA ALA A 107 -6.73 1.12 -8.17
C ALA A 107 -6.29 -0.30 -8.55
N ARG A 108 -5.71 -1.04 -7.61
CA ARG A 108 -5.35 -2.45 -7.84
C ARG A 108 -6.57 -3.34 -8.03
N LYS A 109 -7.64 -3.10 -7.26
CA LYS A 109 -8.93 -3.79 -7.38
C LYS A 109 -9.60 -3.54 -8.72
N GLU A 110 -9.58 -2.31 -9.19
CA GLU A 110 -10.10 -1.96 -10.51
C GLU A 110 -9.30 -2.65 -11.62
N GLN A 111 -7.96 -2.67 -11.53
CA GLN A 111 -7.09 -3.30 -12.53
C GLN A 111 -7.26 -4.82 -12.62
N LEU A 112 -7.42 -5.49 -11.47
CA LEU A 112 -7.47 -6.95 -11.40
C LEU A 112 -8.90 -7.52 -11.49
N GLY A 113 -9.91 -6.73 -11.14
CA GLY A 113 -11.28 -7.20 -11.01
C GLY A 113 -11.45 -8.25 -9.89
N HIS A 114 -12.62 -8.88 -9.88
CA HIS A 114 -12.98 -9.88 -8.88
C HIS A 114 -12.12 -11.14 -8.98
N GLU A 115 -11.97 -11.68 -10.20
CA GLU A 115 -11.21 -12.91 -10.46
C GLU A 115 -9.73 -12.75 -10.11
N GLY A 116 -9.11 -11.62 -10.47
CA GLY A 116 -7.70 -11.38 -10.15
C GLY A 116 -7.45 -11.24 -8.65
N TYR A 117 -8.41 -10.72 -7.87
CA TYR A 117 -8.33 -10.71 -6.41
C TYR A 117 -8.49 -12.11 -5.80
N GLN A 118 -9.42 -12.91 -6.31
CA GLN A 118 -9.58 -14.30 -5.89
C GLN A 118 -8.30 -15.11 -6.17
N GLU A 119 -7.72 -14.95 -7.36
CA GLU A 119 -6.47 -15.61 -7.74
C GLU A 119 -5.31 -15.18 -6.84
N MET A 120 -5.19 -13.88 -6.53
CA MET A 120 -4.17 -13.38 -5.61
C MET A 120 -4.33 -13.95 -4.20
N GLY A 121 -5.57 -14.03 -3.70
CA GLY A 121 -5.88 -14.65 -2.42
C GLY A 121 -5.52 -16.13 -2.38
N HIS A 122 -5.87 -16.86 -3.45
CA HIS A 122 -5.52 -18.28 -3.61
C HIS A 122 -4.01 -18.49 -3.61
N LYS A 123 -3.27 -17.76 -4.46
CA LYS A 123 -1.80 -17.83 -4.53
C LYS A 123 -1.14 -17.47 -3.19
N GLY A 124 -1.66 -16.47 -2.50
CA GLY A 124 -1.18 -16.11 -1.16
C GLY A 124 -1.38 -17.25 -0.15
N GLY A 125 -2.54 -17.90 -0.16
CA GLY A 125 -2.84 -19.05 0.67
C GLY A 125 -1.97 -20.27 0.34
N GLU A 126 -1.78 -20.58 -0.94
CA GLU A 126 -0.91 -21.67 -1.39
C GLU A 126 0.54 -21.44 -1.00
N ALA A 127 1.08 -20.24 -1.26
CA ALA A 127 2.45 -19.89 -0.87
C ALA A 127 2.63 -20.01 0.65
N ARG A 128 1.63 -19.61 1.45
CA ARG A 128 1.68 -19.74 2.89
C ARG A 128 1.62 -21.20 3.35
N LYS A 129 0.81 -22.02 2.69
CA LYS A 129 0.73 -23.47 2.94
C LYS A 129 2.02 -24.18 2.58
N GLU A 130 2.69 -23.77 1.50
CA GLU A 130 4.01 -24.28 1.14
C GLU A 130 5.06 -23.94 2.20
N GLN A 131 5.09 -22.69 2.68
CA GLN A 131 6.02 -22.24 3.73
C GLN A 131 5.85 -22.97 5.06
N LEU A 132 4.61 -23.25 5.46
CA LEU A 132 4.28 -23.82 6.77
C LEU A 132 4.11 -25.35 6.76
N GLY A 133 3.97 -25.94 5.57
CA GLY A 133 3.49 -27.31 5.41
C GLY A 133 2.02 -27.49 5.79
N HIS A 134 1.51 -28.71 5.61
CA HIS A 134 0.11 -29.04 5.86
C HIS A 134 -0.31 -28.81 7.32
N GLU A 135 0.48 -29.32 8.27
CA GLU A 135 0.20 -29.23 9.70
C GLU A 135 0.27 -27.79 10.20
N GLY A 136 1.31 -27.04 9.82
CA GLY A 136 1.45 -25.64 10.21
C GLY A 136 0.35 -24.74 9.63
N TYR A 137 -0.13 -25.03 8.41
CA TYR A 137 -1.26 -24.30 7.83
C TYR A 137 -2.58 -24.61 8.54
N GLN A 138 -2.82 -25.88 8.91
CA GLN A 138 -3.98 -26.27 9.70
C GLN A 138 -3.96 -25.65 11.10
N GLU A 139 -2.81 -25.67 11.78
CA GLU A 139 -2.63 -25.06 13.09
C GLU A 139 -2.88 -23.55 13.04
N MET A 140 -2.40 -22.86 11.99
CA MET A 140 -2.68 -21.45 11.77
C MET A 140 -4.17 -21.17 11.62
N GLY A 141 -4.88 -21.99 10.83
CA GLY A 141 -6.33 -21.90 10.68
C GLY A 141 -7.07 -22.13 12.01
N HIS A 142 -6.63 -23.13 12.78
CA HIS A 142 -7.20 -23.42 14.10
C HIS A 142 -7.01 -22.26 15.07
N LYS A 143 -5.78 -21.75 15.21
CA LYS A 143 -5.47 -20.60 16.06
C LYS A 143 -6.25 -19.35 15.66
N GLY A 144 -6.41 -19.10 14.36
CA GLY A 144 -7.25 -18.02 13.86
C GLY A 144 -8.72 -18.18 14.26
N GLY A 145 -9.25 -19.40 14.15
CA GLY A 145 -10.60 -19.74 14.58
C GLY A 145 -10.81 -19.59 16.08
N GLU A 146 -9.87 -20.06 16.90
CA GLU A 146 -9.90 -19.91 18.36
C GLU A 146 -9.83 -18.45 18.80
N ALA A 147 -8.91 -17.67 18.24
CA ALA A 147 -8.81 -16.24 18.51
C ALA A 147 -10.10 -15.50 18.15
N ARG A 148 -10.74 -15.88 17.03
CA ARG A 148 -12.03 -15.30 16.64
C ARG A 148 -13.15 -15.70 17.58
N LYS A 149 -13.17 -16.95 18.05
CA LYS A 149 -14.13 -17.44 19.03
C LYS A 149 -13.97 -16.73 20.38
N GLU A 150 -12.75 -16.43 20.79
CA GLU A 150 -12.47 -15.65 22.00
C GLU A 150 -12.99 -14.21 21.89
N GLN A 151 -12.78 -13.56 20.73
CA GLN A 151 -13.26 -12.19 20.47
C GLN A 151 -14.80 -12.08 20.45
N LEU A 152 -15.48 -13.05 19.83
CA LEU A 152 -16.93 -13.03 19.62
C LEU A 152 -17.73 -13.68 20.74
N GLY A 153 -17.07 -14.46 21.59
CA GLY A 153 -17.73 -15.42 22.47
C GLY A 153 -18.36 -16.60 21.71
N HIS A 154 -18.92 -17.54 22.47
CA HIS A 154 -19.46 -18.78 21.92
C HIS A 154 -20.64 -18.54 20.95
N GLU A 155 -21.57 -17.68 21.34
CA GLU A 155 -22.78 -17.37 20.56
C GLU A 155 -22.43 -16.62 19.28
N GLY A 156 -21.59 -15.58 19.36
CA GLY A 156 -21.15 -14.83 18.17
C GLY A 156 -20.36 -15.70 17.18
N TYR A 157 -19.55 -16.63 17.66
CA TYR A 157 -18.85 -17.59 16.79
C TYR A 157 -19.82 -18.56 16.11
N GLN A 158 -20.84 -19.04 16.81
CA GLN A 158 -21.89 -19.88 16.22
C GLN A 158 -22.74 -19.13 15.19
N GLU A 159 -23.13 -17.89 15.48
CA GLU A 159 -23.83 -17.01 14.53
C GLU A 159 -23.01 -16.80 13.24
N MET A 160 -21.70 -16.54 13.40
CA MET A 160 -20.77 -16.41 12.27
C MET A 160 -20.67 -17.70 11.44
N GLY A 161 -20.55 -18.86 12.10
CA GLY A 161 -20.52 -20.16 11.45
C GLY A 161 -21.82 -20.46 10.70
N ARG A 162 -22.97 -20.14 11.30
CA ARG A 162 -24.29 -20.27 10.66
C ARG A 162 -24.39 -19.37 9.42
N LYS A 163 -23.98 -18.09 9.52
CA LYS A 163 -23.94 -17.16 8.38
C LYS A 163 -23.04 -17.71 7.26
N GLY A 164 -21.85 -18.18 7.59
CA GLY A 164 -20.93 -18.78 6.61
C GLY A 164 -21.51 -20.01 5.92
N GLY A 165 -22.20 -20.88 6.67
CA GLY A 165 -22.84 -22.09 6.13
C GLY A 165 -24.03 -21.82 5.20
N LEU A 166 -24.62 -20.62 5.23
CA LEU A 166 -25.69 -20.21 4.32
C LEU A 166 -25.17 -19.69 2.97
N SER A 167 -23.87 -19.42 2.86
CA SER A 167 -23.28 -18.90 1.63
C SER A 167 -23.39 -19.92 0.49
N THR A 168 -23.75 -19.45 -0.70
CA THR A 168 -23.78 -20.23 -1.93
C THR A 168 -22.78 -19.69 -2.93
N MET A 169 -22.72 -20.28 -4.12
CA MET A 169 -21.87 -19.78 -5.22
C MET A 169 -22.34 -18.43 -5.76
N GLU A 170 -23.63 -18.13 -5.60
CA GLU A 170 -24.26 -16.92 -6.16
C GLU A 170 -24.50 -15.83 -5.12
N LYS A 171 -24.71 -16.20 -3.85
CA LYS A 171 -25.05 -15.28 -2.77
C LYS A 171 -24.15 -15.49 -1.56
N SER A 172 -23.74 -14.40 -0.95
CA SER A 172 -23.05 -14.41 0.32
C SER A 172 -23.97 -14.88 1.46
N GLY A 173 -23.36 -15.36 2.54
CA GLY A 173 -24.09 -15.69 3.76
C GLY A 173 -24.91 -14.54 4.33
N GLY A 174 -24.47 -13.28 4.13
CA GLY A 174 -25.20 -12.08 4.54
C GLY A 174 -26.49 -11.85 3.76
N GLU A 175 -26.41 -11.90 2.44
CA GLU A 175 -27.58 -11.75 1.57
C GLU A 175 -28.62 -12.82 1.84
N ARG A 176 -28.18 -14.05 2.15
CA ARG A 176 -29.06 -15.17 2.48
C ARG A 176 -29.71 -15.01 3.85
N THR A 177 -29.02 -14.44 4.83
CA THR A 177 -29.61 -14.17 6.14
C THR A 177 -30.69 -13.09 6.08
N GLU A 178 -30.51 -12.08 5.23
CA GLU A 178 -31.53 -11.04 4.98
C GLU A 178 -32.75 -11.61 4.25
N GLU A 179 -32.53 -12.42 3.19
CA GLU A 179 -33.61 -13.07 2.42
C GLU A 179 -34.46 -14.03 3.27
N GLU A 180 -33.82 -14.79 4.15
CA GLU A 180 -34.51 -15.76 5.02
C GLU A 180 -35.02 -15.15 6.33
N GLY A 181 -34.85 -13.84 6.54
CA GLY A 181 -35.31 -13.14 7.75
C GLY A 181 -34.60 -13.60 9.02
N ILE A 182 -33.35 -14.05 8.91
CA ILE A 182 -32.53 -14.49 10.03
C ILE A 182 -31.88 -13.27 10.67
N GLU A 183 -32.34 -12.90 11.87
CA GLU A 183 -31.71 -11.83 12.65
C GLU A 183 -30.29 -12.23 13.08
N ILE A 184 -29.30 -11.48 12.60
CA ILE A 184 -27.91 -11.58 13.03
C ILE A 184 -27.39 -10.17 13.32
N ASP A 185 -26.78 -9.99 14.49
CA ASP A 185 -26.15 -8.73 14.85
C ASP A 185 -24.80 -8.58 14.14
N GLU A 186 -24.80 -7.88 13.01
CA GLU A 186 -23.60 -7.67 12.20
C GLU A 186 -22.52 -6.83 12.90
N SER A 187 -22.91 -6.01 13.88
CA SER A 187 -21.98 -5.15 14.62
C SER A 187 -20.98 -5.95 15.45
N LYS A 188 -21.28 -7.23 15.73
CA LYS A 188 -20.36 -8.15 16.41
C LYS A 188 -19.20 -8.58 15.52
N PHE A 189 -19.32 -8.52 14.20
CA PHE A 189 -18.32 -9.08 13.28
C PHE A 189 -17.33 -8.07 12.72
N THR A 190 -17.56 -6.78 12.92
CA THR A 190 -16.65 -5.74 12.47
C THR A 190 -15.75 -5.30 13.62
N ASN A 191 -14.47 -5.08 13.33
CA ASN A 191 -13.60 -4.38 14.28
C ASN A 191 -13.91 -2.89 14.16
N LYS A 192 -14.10 -2.22 15.30
CA LYS A 192 -14.23 -0.76 15.39
C LYS A 192 -12.88 -0.07 15.18
#